data_AF-K2A0N6-F1
#
_entry.id   AF-K2A0N6-F1
#
_cell.length_a   1.000
_cell.length_b   1.000
_cell.length_c   1.000
_cell.angle_alpha   90.00
_cell.angle_beta   90.00
_cell.angle_gamma   90.00
#
_symmetry.space_group_name_H-M   'P 1'
#
loop_
_entity.id
_entity.type
_entity.pdbx_description
1 polymer ?
#
loop_
_entity_poly.entity_id
_entity_poly.type
_entity_poly.pdbx_seq_one_letter_code
_entity_poly.pdbx_strand_id
1 'polypeptide(L)'
;MLIYLGSTKYFYPEYFDITRLMRPIYPLGFHTSRLILLLEPTTLFCLMPLILFFAFRSINVHKTLSAVLLTALIGALIAYFIQSAWWYYHIFPALSLAVLVLLLLLDGFYQKIALALNKLERWIGMSVLSFVFFFYPLFWITITSSWAYFSYKIPMNHLIQFIEAHARNKPILFFATSTIYAFPAVEYANATYAGRFAFQGWLVNALHDKSPTIPYKDFFINMIADDINNQKPLLIFIDIAEKKGNLDNIKLDYLNYFGSNQKFKRAFKAYHYFTTIEEPNVYRFAVYKRT
;
A
#
# COMPACT_ATOMS: atom_id res chain seq x y z
N MET A 1 7.85 -11.78 18.75
CA MET A 1 8.32 -10.42 18.41
C MET A 1 9.76 -10.15 18.83
N LEU A 2 10.19 -10.45 20.07
CA LEU A 2 11.57 -10.21 20.51
C LEU A 2 12.63 -10.97 19.68
N ILE A 3 12.40 -12.23 19.35
CA ILE A 3 13.30 -13.02 18.48
C ILE A 3 13.41 -12.38 17.09
N TYR A 4 12.29 -11.91 16.53
CA TYR A 4 12.28 -11.22 15.24
C TYR A 4 13.12 -9.93 15.31
N LEU A 5 12.87 -9.05 16.28
CA LEU A 5 13.66 -7.82 16.43
C LEU A 5 15.15 -8.10 16.71
N GLY A 6 15.44 -9.13 17.51
CA GLY A 6 16.80 -9.58 17.79
C GLY A 6 17.52 -10.10 16.54
N SER A 7 16.84 -10.93 15.75
CA SER A 7 17.38 -11.44 14.48
C SER A 7 17.58 -10.33 13.45
N THR A 8 16.61 -9.42 13.27
CA THR A 8 16.79 -8.25 12.40
C THR A 8 17.97 -7.40 12.84
N LYS A 9 18.15 -7.17 14.15
CA LYS A 9 19.29 -6.41 14.66
C LYS A 9 20.63 -7.10 14.44
N TYR A 10 20.65 -8.42 14.56
CA TYR A 10 21.88 -9.21 14.40
C TYR A 10 22.29 -9.35 12.93
N PHE A 11 21.35 -9.66 12.04
CA PHE A 11 21.63 -9.91 10.62
C PHE A 11 21.57 -8.66 9.74
N TYR A 12 20.81 -7.63 10.14
CA TYR A 12 20.58 -6.41 9.36
C TYR A 12 20.57 -5.15 10.26
N PRO A 13 21.67 -4.85 10.97
CA PRO A 13 21.73 -3.71 11.90
C PRO A 13 21.40 -2.36 11.21
N GLU A 14 21.78 -2.19 9.95
CA GLU A 14 21.54 -1.01 9.13
C GLU A 14 20.04 -0.71 8.92
N TYR A 15 19.17 -1.71 9.06
CA TYR A 15 17.73 -1.54 8.96
C TYR A 15 17.21 -0.50 9.98
N PHE A 16 17.79 -0.47 11.18
CA PHE A 16 17.37 0.46 12.22
C PHE A 16 17.80 1.90 11.92
N ASP A 17 18.97 2.08 11.30
CA ASP A 17 19.43 3.41 10.87
C ASP A 17 18.56 3.93 9.72
N ILE A 18 18.25 3.08 8.74
CA ILE A 18 17.32 3.40 7.64
C ILE A 18 15.95 3.74 8.21
N THR A 19 15.42 2.94 9.13
CA THR A 19 14.10 3.19 9.74
C THR A 19 14.10 4.51 10.51
N ARG A 20 15.17 4.82 11.26
CA ARG A 20 15.33 6.09 11.96
C ARG A 20 15.36 7.28 10.99
N LEU A 21 16.06 7.13 9.87
CA LEU A 21 16.13 8.13 8.81
C LEU A 21 14.80 8.35 8.11
N MET A 22 14.05 7.27 7.87
CA MET A 22 12.75 7.30 7.19
C MET A 22 11.62 7.78 8.09
N ARG A 23 11.71 7.59 9.41
CA ARG A 23 10.66 7.92 10.38
C ARG A 23 10.04 9.32 10.20
N PRO A 24 10.79 10.42 10.02
CA PRO A 24 10.18 11.74 9.81
C PRO A 24 9.56 11.93 8.42
N ILE A 25 9.99 11.18 7.41
CA ILE A 25 9.57 11.37 6.01
C ILE A 25 8.38 10.47 5.68
N TYR A 26 8.39 9.25 6.18
CA TYR A 26 7.43 8.21 5.81
C TYR A 26 5.96 8.59 6.08
N PRO A 27 5.60 9.19 7.24
CA PRO A 27 4.24 9.66 7.47
C PRO A 27 3.81 10.74 6.49
N LEU A 28 4.72 11.58 5.98
CA LEU A 28 4.38 12.65 5.03
C LEU A 28 3.76 12.11 3.75
N GLY A 29 4.10 10.87 3.36
CA GLY A 29 3.61 10.28 2.12
C GLY A 29 2.46 9.30 2.24
N PHE A 30 2.19 8.78 3.44
CA PHE A 30 1.22 7.70 3.64
C PHE A 30 0.26 7.93 4.80
N HIS A 31 0.32 9.10 5.45
CA HIS A 31 -0.59 9.44 6.54
C HIS A 31 -2.02 9.57 6.04
N THR A 32 -2.93 8.83 6.67
CA THR A 32 -4.36 8.90 6.45
C THR A 32 -5.05 9.41 7.72
N SER A 33 -6.07 10.24 7.55
CA SER A 33 -6.86 10.71 8.69
C SER A 33 -7.42 9.53 9.49
N ARG A 34 -7.25 9.57 10.82
CA ARG A 34 -7.78 8.54 11.73
C ARG A 34 -9.30 8.38 11.62
N LEU A 35 -10.01 9.46 11.28
CA LEU A 35 -11.46 9.40 11.03
C LEU A 35 -11.77 8.55 9.80
N ILE A 36 -11.00 8.70 8.72
CA ILE A 36 -11.15 7.88 7.51
C ILE A 36 -10.86 6.42 7.84
N LEU A 37 -9.79 6.14 8.59
CA LEU A 37 -9.47 4.77 9.03
C LEU A 37 -10.55 4.17 9.93
N LEU A 38 -11.15 4.98 10.82
CA LEU A 38 -12.22 4.56 11.73
C LEU A 38 -13.50 4.20 10.98
N LEU A 39 -13.85 5.00 9.96
CA LEU A 39 -15.04 4.81 9.14
C LEU A 39 -14.86 3.77 8.03
N GLU A 40 -13.67 3.18 7.91
CA GLU A 40 -13.43 2.12 6.94
C GLU A 40 -14.24 0.86 7.32
N PRO A 41 -14.96 0.26 6.37
CA PRO A 41 -15.77 -0.96 6.53
C PRO A 41 -15.14 -2.09 7.36
N THR A 42 -13.89 -2.44 7.08
CA THR A 42 -13.13 -3.48 7.78
C THR A 42 -12.85 -3.09 9.22
N THR A 43 -12.54 -1.81 9.49
CA THR A 43 -12.39 -1.29 10.85
C THR A 43 -13.70 -1.38 11.64
N LEU A 44 -14.82 -0.95 11.04
CA LEU A 44 -16.14 -1.06 11.67
C LEU A 44 -16.50 -2.52 12.00
N PHE A 45 -16.19 -3.44 11.08
CA PHE A 45 -16.33 -4.88 11.33
C PHE A 45 -15.47 -5.35 12.51
N CYS A 46 -14.23 -4.88 12.63
CA CYS A 46 -13.36 -5.22 13.76
C CYS A 46 -13.86 -4.65 15.09
N LEU A 47 -14.59 -3.53 15.09
CA LEU A 47 -15.16 -2.94 16.30
C LEU A 47 -16.42 -3.68 16.78
N MET A 48 -17.16 -4.33 15.88
CA MET A 48 -18.39 -5.07 16.21
C MET A 48 -18.20 -6.14 17.31
N PRO A 49 -17.18 -7.03 17.28
CA PRO A 49 -16.97 -7.99 18.37
C PRO A 49 -16.76 -7.35 19.75
N LEU A 50 -16.28 -6.09 19.84
CA LEU A 50 -16.20 -5.37 21.11
C LEU A 50 -17.59 -5.15 21.69
N ILE A 51 -18.51 -4.62 20.88
CA ILE A 51 -19.90 -4.35 21.28
C ILE A 51 -20.61 -5.67 21.64
N LEU A 52 -20.48 -6.68 20.78
CA LEU A 52 -21.14 -7.97 20.98
C LEU A 52 -20.59 -8.73 22.19
N PHE A 53 -19.29 -8.63 22.48
CA PHE A 53 -18.71 -9.26 23.66
C PHE A 53 -19.35 -8.74 24.94
N PHE A 54 -19.54 -7.42 25.07
CA PHE A 54 -20.19 -6.85 26.25
C PHE A 54 -21.69 -7.19 26.31
N ALA A 55 -22.38 -7.14 25.16
CA ALA A 55 -23.81 -7.49 25.08
C ALA A 55 -24.08 -8.96 25.46
N PHE A 56 -23.20 -9.88 25.05
CA PHE A 56 -23.35 -11.32 25.24
C PHE A 56 -22.42 -11.90 26.31
N ARG A 57 -21.78 -11.06 27.13
CA ARG A 57 -20.81 -11.51 28.14
C ARG A 57 -21.40 -12.52 29.12
N SER A 58 -22.67 -12.34 29.50
CA SER A 58 -23.34 -13.21 30.46
C SER A 58 -23.54 -14.63 29.92
N ILE A 59 -23.71 -14.76 28.60
CA ILE A 59 -24.09 -16.00 27.91
C ILE A 59 -22.92 -16.69 27.20
N ASN A 60 -21.82 -15.99 26.97
CA ASN A 60 -20.63 -16.54 26.35
C ASN A 60 -20.01 -17.62 27.25
N VAL A 61 -19.84 -18.85 26.74
CA VAL A 61 -19.19 -19.94 27.48
C VAL A 61 -17.66 -19.83 27.49
N HIS A 62 -17.09 -19.12 26.52
CA HIS A 62 -15.65 -18.92 26.32
C HIS A 62 -15.14 -17.59 26.88
N LYS A 63 -15.74 -17.06 27.96
CA LYS A 63 -15.52 -15.67 28.43
C LYS A 63 -14.04 -15.29 28.55
N THR A 64 -13.23 -16.16 29.15
CA THR A 64 -11.80 -15.91 29.38
C THR A 64 -11.03 -15.84 28.08
N LEU A 65 -11.19 -16.82 27.19
CA LEU A 65 -10.52 -16.85 25.90
C LEU A 65 -10.96 -15.68 25.02
N SER A 66 -12.27 -15.42 24.94
CA SER A 66 -12.80 -14.27 24.22
C SER A 66 -12.25 -12.95 24.77
N ALA A 67 -12.12 -12.78 26.09
CA ALA A 67 -11.53 -11.58 26.69
C ALA A 67 -10.06 -11.41 26.30
N VAL A 68 -9.25 -12.47 26.32
CA VAL A 68 -7.84 -12.44 25.91
C VAL A 68 -7.71 -12.03 24.44
N LEU A 69 -8.50 -12.66 23.55
CA LEU A 69 -8.51 -12.33 22.13
C LEU A 69 -9.02 -10.90 21.88
N LEU A 70 -9.98 -10.42 22.68
CA LEU A 70 -10.48 -9.05 22.60
C LEU A 70 -9.42 -8.03 23.00
N THR A 71 -8.63 -8.31 24.05
CA THR A 71 -7.49 -7.48 24.43
C THR A 71 -6.44 -7.44 23.32
N ALA A 72 -6.14 -8.60 22.71
CA ALA A 72 -5.23 -8.65 21.55
C ALA A 72 -5.78 -7.85 20.36
N LEU A 73 -7.09 -7.92 20.09
CA LEU A 73 -7.77 -7.17 19.04
C LEU A 73 -7.64 -5.67 19.25
N ILE A 74 -7.88 -5.19 20.48
CA ILE A 74 -7.71 -3.78 20.84
C ILE A 74 -6.25 -3.35 20.61
N GLY A 75 -5.27 -4.17 21.03
CA GLY A 75 -3.86 -3.89 20.78
C GLY A 75 -3.51 -3.79 19.28
N ALA A 76 -4.06 -4.69 18.46
CA ALA A 76 -3.89 -4.65 17.01
C ALA A 76 -4.53 -3.41 16.36
N LEU A 77 -5.74 -3.02 16.81
CA LEU A 77 -6.40 -1.79 16.35
C LEU A 77 -5.61 -0.54 16.75
N ILE A 78 -5.12 -0.47 17.99
CA ILE A 78 -4.26 0.63 18.44
C ILE A 78 -3.02 0.72 17.57
N ALA A 79 -2.35 -0.41 17.29
CA ALA A 79 -1.18 -0.43 16.41
C ALA A 79 -1.51 0.06 14.99
N TYR A 80 -2.64 -0.36 14.42
CA TYR A 80 -3.15 0.10 13.12
C TYR A 80 -3.39 1.62 13.12
N PHE A 81 -4.06 2.17 14.12
CA PHE A 81 -4.30 3.62 14.23
C PHE A 81 -3.02 4.43 14.47
N ILE A 82 -2.06 3.92 15.24
CA ILE A 82 -0.76 4.57 15.46
C ILE A 82 0.02 4.66 14.14
N GLN A 83 -0.02 3.62 13.31
CA GLN A 83 0.64 3.63 11.99
C GLN A 83 -0.01 4.64 11.04
N SER A 84 -1.31 4.90 11.19
CA SER A 84 -2.08 5.86 10.37
C SER A 84 -1.90 5.66 8.86
N ALA A 85 -1.70 4.40 8.43
CA ALA A 85 -1.50 4.01 7.03
C ALA A 85 -2.71 3.21 6.53
N TRP A 86 -3.16 3.50 5.31
CA TRP A 86 -4.38 2.92 4.72
C TRP A 86 -4.22 1.52 4.14
N TRP A 87 -3.03 0.92 4.20
CA TRP A 87 -2.82 -0.37 3.54
C TRP A 87 -3.53 -1.50 4.25
N TYR A 88 -4.32 -2.24 3.47
CA TYR A 88 -5.20 -3.29 3.95
C TYR A 88 -4.50 -4.36 4.80
N TYR A 89 -3.25 -4.70 4.49
CA TYR A 89 -2.54 -5.72 5.25
C TYR A 89 -2.22 -5.29 6.70
N HIS A 90 -2.24 -4.00 7.03
CA HIS A 90 -2.01 -3.53 8.39
C HIS A 90 -3.18 -3.82 9.34
N ILE A 91 -4.42 -3.87 8.83
CA ILE A 91 -5.60 -4.21 9.64
C ILE A 91 -5.80 -5.74 9.75
N PHE A 92 -5.10 -6.53 8.94
CA PHE A 92 -5.28 -7.99 8.87
C PHE A 92 -5.16 -8.73 10.21
N PRO A 93 -4.23 -8.38 11.14
CA PRO A 93 -4.20 -9.00 12.47
C PRO A 93 -5.47 -8.73 13.28
N ALA A 94 -5.98 -7.49 13.24
CA ALA A 94 -7.24 -7.13 13.90
C ALA A 94 -8.42 -7.88 13.28
N LEU A 95 -8.49 -7.95 11.95
CA LEU A 95 -9.54 -8.69 11.25
C LEU A 95 -9.55 -10.16 11.65
N SER A 96 -8.38 -10.80 11.70
CA SER A 96 -8.25 -12.22 12.08
C SER A 96 -8.74 -12.46 13.51
N LEU A 97 -8.35 -11.59 14.45
CA LEU A 97 -8.80 -11.66 15.84
C LEU A 97 -10.30 -11.39 16.00
N ALA A 98 -10.84 -10.42 15.26
CA ALA A 98 -12.26 -10.11 15.24
C ALA A 98 -13.09 -11.32 14.80
N VAL A 99 -12.67 -11.99 13.71
CA VAL A 99 -13.30 -13.24 13.24
C VAL A 99 -13.29 -14.33 14.32
N LEU A 100 -12.15 -14.56 14.98
CA LEU A 100 -12.05 -15.57 16.05
C LEU A 100 -12.95 -15.23 17.24
N VAL A 101 -13.00 -13.97 17.67
CA VAL A 101 -13.90 -13.53 18.75
C VAL A 101 -15.36 -13.72 18.35
N LEU A 102 -15.75 -13.36 17.13
CA LEU A 102 -17.12 -13.54 16.64
C LEU A 102 -17.53 -15.00 16.62
N LEU A 103 -16.65 -15.91 16.19
CA LEU A 103 -16.92 -17.36 16.24
C LEU A 103 -17.22 -17.85 17.65
N LEU A 104 -16.42 -17.45 18.64
CA LEU A 104 -16.64 -17.82 20.04
C LEU A 104 -17.94 -17.24 20.60
N LEU A 105 -18.27 -16.00 20.24
CA LEU A 105 -19.52 -15.35 20.64
C LEU A 105 -20.75 -16.03 20.00
N LEU A 106 -20.64 -16.44 18.74
CA LEU A 106 -21.70 -17.16 18.05
C LEU A 106 -21.93 -18.54 18.65
N ASP A 107 -20.88 -19.27 19.00
CA ASP A 107 -20.99 -20.55 19.70
C ASP A 107 -21.68 -20.38 21.07
N GLY A 108 -21.29 -19.37 21.86
CA GLY A 108 -21.95 -19.07 23.14
C GLY A 108 -23.43 -18.68 23.00
N PHE A 109 -23.73 -17.80 22.03
CA PHE A 109 -25.12 -17.41 21.71
C PHE A 109 -25.96 -18.63 21.31
N TYR A 110 -25.36 -19.47 20.47
CA TYR A 110 -25.97 -20.70 19.99
C TYR A 110 -26.27 -21.66 21.13
N GLN A 111 -25.31 -22.00 21.99
CA GLN A 111 -25.54 -22.95 23.08
C GLN A 111 -26.71 -22.54 23.98
N LYS A 112 -26.97 -21.23 24.14
CA LYS A 112 -28.06 -20.74 24.98
C LYS A 112 -29.41 -20.68 24.27
N ILE A 113 -29.46 -20.24 23.01
CA ILE A 113 -30.73 -20.05 22.26
C ILE A 113 -31.13 -21.31 21.50
N ALA A 114 -30.17 -22.08 21.00
CA ALA A 114 -30.43 -23.30 20.24
C ALA A 114 -31.15 -24.36 21.07
N LEU A 115 -31.07 -24.31 22.41
CA LEU A 115 -31.85 -25.18 23.29
C LEU A 115 -33.36 -24.93 23.19
N ALA A 116 -33.79 -23.74 22.77
CA ALA A 116 -35.19 -23.40 22.55
C ALA A 116 -35.69 -23.70 21.12
N LEU A 117 -34.78 -24.02 20.19
CA LEU A 117 -35.08 -24.23 18.77
C LEU A 117 -34.97 -25.70 18.38
N ASN A 118 -35.76 -26.12 17.38
CA ASN A 118 -35.61 -27.44 16.80
C ASN A 118 -34.30 -27.56 15.99
N LYS A 119 -33.92 -28.78 15.62
CA LYS A 119 -32.64 -29.06 14.95
C LYS A 119 -32.50 -28.31 13.60
N LEU A 120 -33.59 -28.16 12.85
CA LEU A 120 -33.54 -27.54 11.51
C LEU A 120 -33.40 -26.01 11.61
N GLU A 121 -34.23 -25.35 12.42
CA GLU A 121 -34.16 -23.90 12.68
C GLU A 121 -32.77 -23.48 13.13
N ARG A 122 -32.17 -24.32 13.98
CA ARG A 122 -30.84 -24.17 14.51
C ARG A 122 -29.76 -24.14 13.41
N TRP A 123 -29.79 -25.10 12.48
CA TRP A 123 -28.84 -25.14 11.36
C TRP A 123 -29.03 -23.96 10.39
N ILE A 124 -30.29 -23.59 10.12
CA ILE A 124 -30.61 -22.44 9.25
C ILE A 124 -30.09 -21.15 9.89
N GLY A 125 -30.40 -20.92 11.16
CA GLY A 125 -29.92 -19.75 11.90
C GLY A 125 -28.39 -19.65 11.94
N MET A 126 -27.70 -20.78 12.18
CA MET A 126 -26.24 -20.83 12.10
C MET A 126 -25.70 -20.48 10.73
N SER A 127 -26.31 -21.02 9.68
CA SER A 127 -25.88 -20.80 8.31
C SER A 127 -26.06 -19.34 7.92
N VAL A 128 -27.19 -18.73 8.29
CA VAL A 128 -27.48 -17.31 8.03
C VAL A 128 -26.54 -16.41 8.82
N LEU A 129 -26.36 -16.63 10.12
CA LEU A 129 -25.46 -15.79 10.93
C LEU A 129 -24.01 -15.92 10.44
N SER A 130 -23.54 -17.15 10.20
CA SER A 130 -22.21 -17.38 9.66
C SER A 130 -22.07 -16.69 8.30
N PHE A 131 -23.06 -16.85 7.41
CA PHE A 131 -23.06 -16.14 6.14
C PHE A 131 -22.95 -14.62 6.34
N VAL A 132 -23.77 -14.01 7.19
CA VAL A 132 -23.72 -12.56 7.43
C VAL A 132 -22.35 -12.10 7.97
N PHE A 133 -21.79 -12.81 8.95
CA PHE A 133 -20.52 -12.42 9.58
C PHE A 133 -19.29 -12.67 8.69
N PHE A 134 -19.30 -13.73 7.89
CA PHE A 134 -18.16 -14.11 7.06
C PHE A 134 -18.24 -13.57 5.63
N PHE A 135 -19.45 -13.38 5.10
CA PHE A 135 -19.63 -12.83 3.76
C PHE A 135 -19.14 -11.40 3.67
N TYR A 136 -19.40 -10.57 4.68
CA TYR A 136 -19.01 -9.16 4.65
C TYR A 136 -17.51 -8.91 4.40
N PRO A 137 -16.57 -9.44 5.22
CA PRO A 137 -15.15 -9.20 4.98
C PRO A 137 -14.68 -9.84 3.66
N LEU A 138 -15.17 -11.04 3.31
CA LEU A 138 -14.81 -11.70 2.05
C LEU A 138 -15.29 -10.92 0.83
N PHE A 139 -16.53 -10.43 0.86
CA PHE A 139 -17.13 -9.61 -0.18
C PHE A 139 -16.38 -8.30 -0.34
N TRP A 140 -16.08 -7.61 0.76
CA TRP A 140 -15.34 -6.36 0.73
C TRP A 140 -13.92 -6.54 0.17
N ILE A 141 -13.18 -7.55 0.62
CA ILE A 141 -11.85 -7.90 0.09
C ILE A 141 -11.94 -8.20 -1.41
N THR A 142 -12.92 -9.01 -1.82
CA THR A 142 -13.06 -9.43 -3.21
C THR A 142 -13.39 -8.24 -4.11
N ILE A 143 -14.33 -7.40 -3.68
CA ILE A 143 -14.70 -6.18 -4.41
C ILE A 143 -13.51 -5.24 -4.49
N THR A 144 -12.89 -4.88 -3.37
CA THR A 144 -11.76 -3.93 -3.37
C THR A 144 -10.59 -4.45 -4.21
N SER A 145 -10.27 -5.74 -4.14
CA SER A 145 -9.22 -6.37 -4.96
C SER A 145 -9.60 -6.40 -6.45
N SER A 146 -10.86 -6.70 -6.77
CA SER A 146 -11.35 -6.70 -8.15
C SER A 146 -11.38 -5.28 -8.73
N TRP A 147 -11.83 -4.31 -7.96
CA TRP A 147 -11.79 -2.90 -8.35
C TRP A 147 -10.36 -2.44 -8.57
N ALA A 148 -9.43 -2.77 -7.66
CA ALA A 148 -8.02 -2.51 -7.89
C ALA A 148 -7.52 -3.16 -9.20
N TYR A 149 -7.89 -4.41 -9.46
CA TYR A 149 -7.56 -5.07 -10.73
C TYR A 149 -8.09 -4.31 -11.95
N PHE A 150 -9.37 -3.97 -11.97
CA PHE A 150 -10.02 -3.28 -13.09
C PHE A 150 -9.50 -1.85 -13.27
N SER A 151 -9.28 -1.12 -12.18
CA SER A 151 -8.83 0.27 -12.19
C SER A 151 -7.34 0.41 -12.46
N TYR A 152 -6.51 -0.59 -12.13
CA TYR A 152 -5.06 -0.51 -12.34
C TYR A 152 -4.61 -1.32 -13.54
N LYS A 153 -4.96 -2.60 -13.65
CA LYS A 153 -4.33 -3.49 -14.64
C LYS A 153 -4.80 -3.21 -16.05
N ILE A 154 -6.10 -3.02 -16.26
CA ILE A 154 -6.66 -2.81 -17.62
C ILE A 154 -6.10 -1.52 -18.25
N PRO A 155 -6.09 -0.37 -17.56
CA PRO A 155 -5.52 0.86 -18.13
C PRO A 155 -4.02 0.78 -18.40
N MET A 156 -3.27 -0.09 -17.71
CA MET A 156 -1.84 -0.27 -17.98
C MET A 156 -1.56 -1.04 -19.28
N ASN A 157 -2.55 -1.67 -19.93
CA ASN A 157 -2.30 -2.48 -21.12
C ASN A 157 -1.63 -1.68 -22.26
N HIS A 158 -2.04 -0.43 -22.46
CA HIS A 158 -1.42 0.43 -23.47
C HIS A 158 0.06 0.70 -23.15
N LEU A 159 0.39 1.01 -21.89
CA LEU A 159 1.77 1.18 -21.44
C LEU A 159 2.59 -0.11 -21.56
N ILE A 160 2.02 -1.25 -21.19
CA ILE A 160 2.65 -2.58 -21.30
C ILE A 160 3.01 -2.87 -22.75
N GLN A 161 2.05 -2.74 -23.68
CA GLN A 161 2.27 -2.99 -25.11
C GLN A 161 3.33 -2.04 -25.69
N PHE A 162 3.32 -0.78 -25.26
CA PHE A 162 4.33 0.19 -25.68
C PHE A 162 5.74 -0.21 -25.21
N ILE A 163 5.90 -0.58 -23.93
CA ILE A 163 7.18 -1.03 -23.39
C ILE A 163 7.64 -2.32 -24.08
N GLU A 164 6.73 -3.27 -24.30
CA GLU A 164 7.04 -4.53 -24.96
C GLU A 164 7.56 -4.29 -26.38
N ALA A 165 6.93 -3.38 -27.14
CA ALA A 165 7.34 -3.04 -28.49
C ALA A 165 8.69 -2.29 -28.57
N HIS A 166 9.03 -1.47 -27.56
CA HIS A 166 10.17 -0.55 -27.65
C HIS A 166 11.34 -0.85 -26.70
N ALA A 167 11.13 -1.64 -25.65
CA ALA A 167 12.08 -1.86 -24.58
C ALA A 167 11.98 -3.24 -23.90
N ARG A 168 11.43 -4.25 -24.57
CA ARG A 168 11.48 -5.64 -24.08
C ARG A 168 12.91 -6.09 -23.81
N ASN A 169 13.13 -6.72 -22.66
CA ASN A 169 14.45 -7.13 -22.14
C ASN A 169 15.46 -5.99 -22.03
N LYS A 170 15.01 -4.72 -21.96
CA LYS A 170 15.86 -3.55 -21.80
C LYS A 170 15.59 -2.84 -20.48
N PRO A 171 16.59 -2.15 -19.92
CA PRO A 171 16.42 -1.33 -18.73
C PRO A 171 15.54 -0.11 -19.04
N ILE A 172 14.56 0.18 -18.19
CA ILE A 172 13.73 1.39 -18.26
C ILE A 172 13.61 2.04 -16.88
N LEU A 173 13.39 3.35 -16.86
CA LEU A 173 13.28 4.15 -15.64
C LEU A 173 11.98 4.95 -15.63
N PHE A 174 11.33 5.04 -14.47
CA PHE A 174 10.15 5.87 -14.27
C PHE A 174 10.45 6.98 -13.27
N PHE A 175 10.12 8.21 -13.64
CA PHE A 175 9.97 9.36 -12.75
C PHE A 175 8.48 9.62 -12.56
N ALA A 176 7.91 8.92 -11.59
CA ALA A 176 6.50 9.00 -11.24
C ALA A 176 6.34 9.01 -9.72
N THR A 177 5.20 9.51 -9.24
CA THR A 177 4.92 9.63 -7.80
C THR A 177 4.42 8.33 -7.16
N SER A 178 4.17 7.32 -7.99
CA SER A 178 3.57 6.07 -7.57
C SER A 178 4.23 4.89 -8.29
N THR A 179 4.48 3.82 -7.55
CA THR A 179 4.99 2.55 -8.07
C THR A 179 4.02 1.90 -9.04
N ILE A 180 2.71 2.21 -8.94
CA ILE A 180 1.64 1.54 -9.70
C ILE A 180 1.76 1.69 -11.22
N TYR A 181 2.53 2.67 -11.69
CA TYR A 181 2.77 2.89 -13.11
C TYR A 181 3.95 2.06 -13.63
N ALA A 182 4.93 1.80 -12.77
CA ALA A 182 6.11 1.01 -13.11
C ALA A 182 5.84 -0.49 -12.86
N PHE A 183 5.15 -0.84 -11.77
CA PHE A 183 4.62 -2.18 -11.51
C PHE A 183 3.10 -2.16 -11.69
N PRO A 184 2.51 -3.02 -12.55
CA PRO A 184 3.11 -4.22 -13.15
C PRO A 184 3.69 -4.01 -14.56
N ALA A 185 3.68 -2.79 -15.10
CA ALA A 185 3.94 -2.55 -16.52
C ALA A 185 5.31 -3.08 -17.00
N VAL A 186 6.37 -2.86 -16.20
CA VAL A 186 7.73 -3.33 -16.51
C VAL A 186 7.79 -4.86 -16.54
N GLU A 187 7.16 -5.54 -15.58
CA GLU A 187 7.19 -7.00 -15.48
C GLU A 187 6.43 -7.67 -16.63
N TYR A 188 5.21 -7.22 -16.92
CA TYR A 188 4.40 -7.81 -17.99
C TYR A 188 4.98 -7.55 -19.38
N ALA A 189 5.70 -6.44 -19.57
CA ALA A 189 6.41 -6.17 -20.81
C ALA A 189 7.77 -6.90 -20.91
N ASN A 190 8.14 -7.71 -19.92
CA ASN A 190 9.46 -8.33 -19.79
C ASN A 190 10.62 -7.32 -19.89
N ALA A 191 10.45 -6.11 -19.36
CA ALA A 191 11.51 -5.11 -19.25
C ALA A 191 12.24 -5.25 -17.89
N THR A 192 13.28 -4.44 -17.67
CA THR A 192 14.04 -4.44 -16.40
C THR A 192 14.03 -3.06 -15.78
N TYR A 193 13.99 -2.99 -14.44
CA TYR A 193 14.06 -1.72 -13.72
C TYR A 193 15.48 -1.16 -13.74
N ALA A 194 15.64 0.07 -14.23
CA ALA A 194 16.94 0.73 -14.34
C ALA A 194 17.27 1.68 -13.18
N GLY A 195 16.44 1.72 -12.14
CA GLY A 195 16.69 2.59 -11.00
C GLY A 195 15.70 2.42 -9.86
N ARG A 196 16.04 3.05 -8.74
CA ARG A 196 15.34 2.87 -7.46
C ARG A 196 14.19 3.85 -7.24
N PHE A 197 14.13 4.92 -8.04
CA PHE A 197 13.22 6.06 -7.80
C PHE A 197 11.75 5.65 -7.71
N ALA A 198 11.27 4.79 -8.63
CA ALA A 198 9.88 4.35 -8.63
C ALA A 198 9.46 3.70 -7.30
N PHE A 199 10.38 3.01 -6.62
CA PHE A 199 10.15 2.33 -5.34
C PHE A 199 10.35 3.22 -4.12
N GLN A 200 10.73 4.48 -4.33
CA GLN A 200 10.93 5.48 -3.29
C GLN A 200 9.75 6.46 -3.25
N GLY A 201 8.52 5.96 -3.37
CA GLY A 201 7.31 6.82 -3.35
C GLY A 201 7.20 7.71 -2.10
N TRP A 202 7.76 7.28 -0.97
CA TRP A 202 7.87 8.11 0.24
C TRP A 202 8.74 9.36 0.05
N LEU A 203 9.75 9.29 -0.82
CA LEU A 203 10.68 10.39 -1.07
C LEU A 203 10.03 11.49 -1.90
N VAL A 204 9.09 11.13 -2.80
CA VAL A 204 8.40 12.07 -3.67
C VAL A 204 7.68 13.16 -2.86
N ASN A 205 7.08 12.78 -1.73
CA ASN A 205 6.43 13.73 -0.81
C ASN A 205 7.42 14.63 -0.07
N ALA A 206 8.64 14.14 0.13
CA ALA A 206 9.71 14.96 0.67
C ALA A 206 10.17 16.04 -0.34
N LEU A 207 9.98 15.82 -1.65
CA LEU A 207 10.32 16.80 -2.69
C LEU A 207 9.39 18.03 -2.69
N HIS A 208 8.39 18.07 -1.81
CA HIS A 208 7.55 19.22 -1.58
C HIS A 208 8.38 20.41 -1.08
N ASP A 209 8.30 21.56 -1.77
CA ASP A 209 9.02 22.80 -1.44
C ASP A 209 8.75 23.32 -0.01
N LYS A 210 7.69 22.84 0.67
CA LYS A 210 7.38 23.21 2.06
C LYS A 210 7.84 22.21 3.11
N SER A 211 8.45 21.09 2.71
CA SER A 211 9.03 20.16 3.67
C SER A 211 10.34 20.75 4.21
N PRO A 212 10.65 20.65 5.52
CA PRO A 212 11.96 21.05 6.03
C PRO A 212 13.03 20.42 5.16
N THR A 213 13.97 21.25 4.68
CA THR A 213 15.04 20.93 3.74
C THR A 213 15.45 19.48 3.89
N ILE A 214 15.11 18.61 2.93
CA ILE A 214 15.53 17.21 3.01
C ILE A 214 17.05 17.25 3.15
N PRO A 215 17.64 16.78 4.26
CA PRO A 215 19.09 16.89 4.48
C PRO A 215 19.92 16.11 3.45
N TYR A 216 19.24 15.39 2.54
CA TYR A 216 19.79 14.43 1.60
C TYR A 216 19.30 14.67 0.17
N LYS A 217 18.75 15.85 -0.16
CA LYS A 217 18.31 16.16 -1.53
C LYS A 217 19.39 15.83 -2.56
N ASP A 218 20.60 16.36 -2.39
CA ASP A 218 21.70 16.12 -3.33
C ASP A 218 22.11 14.66 -3.37
N PHE A 219 22.09 13.96 -2.22
CA PHE A 219 22.34 12.52 -2.16
C PHE A 219 21.34 11.76 -3.04
N PHE A 220 20.05 12.05 -2.95
CA PHE A 220 19.02 11.40 -3.74
C PHE A 220 19.14 11.70 -5.24
N ILE A 221 19.39 12.95 -5.61
CA ILE A 221 19.55 13.31 -7.03
C ILE A 221 20.82 12.65 -7.59
N ASN A 222 21.91 12.61 -6.83
CA ASN A 222 23.14 11.92 -7.22
C ASN A 222 22.90 10.42 -7.41
N MET A 223 22.13 9.79 -6.52
CA MET A 223 21.76 8.39 -6.62
C MET A 223 20.93 8.10 -7.89
N ILE A 224 20.00 8.97 -8.26
CA ILE A 224 19.24 8.84 -9.52
C ILE A 224 20.17 9.02 -10.73
N ALA A 225 21.09 9.98 -10.67
CA ALA A 225 22.07 10.19 -11.73
C ALA A 225 23.01 8.97 -11.89
N ASP A 226 23.39 8.33 -10.79
CA ASP A 226 24.15 7.07 -10.79
C ASP A 226 23.36 5.92 -11.42
N ASP A 227 22.06 5.80 -11.10
CA ASP A 227 21.18 4.80 -11.72
C ASP A 227 21.14 4.98 -13.26
N ILE A 228 20.96 6.22 -13.75
CA ILE A 228 20.97 6.50 -15.20
C ILE A 228 22.34 6.18 -15.84
N ASN A 229 23.44 6.57 -15.20
CA ASN A 229 24.78 6.38 -15.76
C ASN A 229 25.19 4.91 -15.80
N ASN A 230 24.88 4.16 -14.75
CA ASN A 230 25.30 2.77 -14.59
C ASN A 230 24.38 1.82 -15.36
N GLN A 231 23.06 1.97 -15.22
CA GLN A 231 22.09 1.06 -15.83
C GLN A 231 21.76 1.41 -17.28
N LYS A 232 22.03 2.67 -17.68
CA LYS A 232 21.82 3.16 -19.05
C LYS A 232 20.45 2.79 -19.62
N PRO A 233 19.34 3.16 -18.96
CA PRO A 233 18.00 2.82 -19.43
C PRO A 233 17.82 3.19 -20.90
N LEU A 234 17.15 2.35 -21.67
CA LEU A 234 16.79 2.66 -23.05
C LEU A 234 15.72 3.75 -23.10
N LEU A 235 14.73 3.65 -22.20
CA LEU A 235 13.62 4.59 -22.06
C LEU A 235 13.54 5.14 -20.64
N ILE A 236 13.25 6.44 -20.54
CA ILE A 236 12.89 7.11 -19.28
C ILE A 236 11.50 7.71 -19.44
N PHE A 237 10.57 7.29 -18.57
CA PHE A 237 9.19 7.76 -18.51
C PHE A 237 9.09 8.85 -17.44
N ILE A 238 8.64 10.04 -17.82
CA ILE A 238 8.52 11.18 -16.91
C ILE A 238 7.06 11.58 -16.80
N ASP A 239 6.51 11.53 -15.58
CA ASP A 239 5.13 11.87 -15.31
C ASP A 239 4.90 13.38 -15.48
N ILE A 240 4.14 13.72 -16.51
CA ILE A 240 3.74 15.09 -16.87
C ILE A 240 2.25 15.34 -16.62
N ALA A 241 1.55 14.43 -15.91
CA ALA A 241 0.16 14.66 -15.54
C ALA A 241 0.05 15.87 -14.59
N GLU A 242 -1.02 16.66 -14.76
CA GLU A 242 -1.29 17.81 -13.89
C GLU A 242 -1.62 17.37 -12.46
N LYS A 243 -2.41 16.30 -12.35
CA LYS A 243 -2.74 15.65 -11.08
C LYS A 243 -1.86 14.43 -10.92
N LYS A 244 -0.95 14.48 -9.96
CA LYS A 244 -0.08 13.36 -9.61
C LYS A 244 -0.60 12.72 -8.33
N GLY A 245 -0.73 11.40 -8.32
CA GLY A 245 -1.15 10.67 -7.12
C GLY A 245 -0.20 10.95 -5.95
N ASN A 246 -0.74 11.04 -4.73
CA ASN A 246 -0.01 11.32 -3.49
C ASN A 246 0.59 12.73 -3.36
N LEU A 247 0.52 13.58 -4.38
CA LEU A 247 0.99 14.97 -4.32
C LEU A 247 -0.22 15.89 -4.36
N ASP A 248 -0.75 16.31 -3.20
CA ASP A 248 -1.96 17.15 -2.98
C ASP A 248 -2.04 18.41 -3.89
N ASN A 249 -2.28 18.22 -5.18
CA ASN A 249 -2.22 19.20 -6.27
C ASN A 249 -0.85 19.90 -6.46
N ILE A 250 0.25 19.26 -6.05
CA ILE A 250 1.60 19.82 -6.24
C ILE A 250 2.07 19.55 -7.68
N LYS A 251 2.40 20.63 -8.40
CA LYS A 251 3.04 20.54 -9.72
C LYS A 251 4.54 20.26 -9.55
N LEU A 252 4.92 18.98 -9.64
CA LEU A 252 6.32 18.58 -9.70
C LEU A 252 6.80 18.48 -11.15
N ASP A 253 7.83 19.25 -11.49
CA ASP A 253 8.60 19.13 -12.73
C ASP A 253 9.92 18.42 -12.43
N TYR A 254 9.98 17.14 -12.78
CA TYR A 254 11.15 16.30 -12.50
C TYR A 254 12.41 16.78 -13.19
N LEU A 255 12.31 17.26 -14.44
CA LEU A 255 13.48 17.66 -15.21
C LEU A 255 14.08 18.95 -14.65
N ASN A 256 13.24 19.91 -14.28
CA ASN A 256 13.71 21.12 -13.61
C ASN A 256 14.25 20.81 -12.21
N TYR A 257 13.56 19.97 -11.44
CA TYR A 257 13.98 19.60 -10.09
C TYR A 257 15.34 18.89 -10.08
N PHE A 258 15.48 17.80 -10.84
CA PHE A 258 16.74 17.05 -10.95
C PHE A 258 17.81 17.78 -11.76
N GLY A 259 17.40 18.61 -12.72
CA GLY A 259 18.28 19.42 -13.55
C GLY A 259 19.08 20.47 -12.76
N SER A 260 18.72 20.77 -11.52
CA SER A 260 19.57 21.59 -10.64
C SER A 260 20.95 20.95 -10.38
N ASN A 261 21.06 19.63 -10.46
CA ASN A 261 22.28 18.87 -10.20
C ASN A 261 23.11 18.62 -11.48
N GLN A 262 24.41 18.93 -11.46
CA GLN A 262 25.29 18.74 -12.63
C GLN A 262 25.45 17.26 -13.04
N LYS A 263 25.51 16.33 -12.08
CA LYS A 263 25.68 14.90 -12.35
C LYS A 263 24.47 14.35 -13.10
N PHE A 264 23.26 14.73 -12.67
CA PHE A 264 22.03 14.40 -13.37
C PHE A 264 22.00 15.00 -14.79
N LYS A 265 22.28 16.29 -14.95
CA LYS A 265 22.36 16.95 -16.28
C LYS A 265 23.27 16.19 -17.25
N ARG A 266 24.46 15.77 -16.78
CA ARG A 266 25.40 14.99 -17.59
C ARG A 266 24.85 13.62 -17.94
N ALA A 267 24.26 12.90 -16.97
CA ALA A 267 23.66 11.58 -17.18
C ALA A 267 22.50 11.62 -18.19
N PHE A 268 21.67 12.65 -18.09
CA PHE A 268 20.47 12.82 -18.92
C PHE A 268 20.76 13.37 -20.32
N LYS A 269 21.98 13.89 -20.59
CA LYS A 269 22.33 14.52 -21.87
C LYS A 269 22.15 13.60 -23.09
N ALA A 270 22.30 12.29 -22.91
CA ALA A 270 22.13 11.29 -23.98
C ALA A 270 20.67 10.93 -24.28
N TYR A 271 19.71 11.58 -23.61
CA TYR A 271 18.30 11.26 -23.72
C TYR A 271 17.54 12.37 -24.45
N HIS A 272 16.80 11.96 -25.47
CA HIS A 272 16.00 12.86 -26.29
C HIS A 272 14.52 12.50 -26.16
N TYR A 273 13.66 13.51 -26.21
CA TYR A 273 12.22 13.28 -26.25
C TYR A 273 11.89 12.37 -27.44
N PHE A 274 11.13 11.31 -27.16
CA PHE A 274 10.73 10.30 -28.14
C PHE A 274 9.25 10.42 -28.45
N THR A 275 8.39 10.39 -27.44
CA THR A 275 6.93 10.48 -27.60
C THR A 275 6.25 10.83 -26.28
N THR A 276 4.94 11.04 -26.32
CA THR A 276 4.07 11.07 -25.14
C THR A 276 3.14 9.87 -25.19
N ILE A 277 3.02 9.16 -24.08
CA ILE A 277 2.02 8.08 -23.91
C ILE A 277 1.08 8.45 -22.78
N GLU A 278 -0.22 8.25 -23.00
CA GLU A 278 -1.25 8.62 -22.04
C GLU A 278 -2.41 7.65 -22.03
N GLU A 279 -3.08 7.61 -20.89
CA GLU A 279 -4.36 6.95 -20.67
C GLU A 279 -5.23 7.92 -19.85
N PRO A 280 -6.36 8.41 -20.41
CA PRO A 280 -7.16 9.45 -19.79
C PRO A 280 -7.52 9.16 -18.34
N ASN A 281 -7.29 10.14 -17.47
CA ASN A 281 -7.50 10.07 -16.01
C ASN A 281 -6.63 9.05 -15.26
N VAL A 282 -5.66 8.41 -15.91
CA VAL A 282 -4.78 7.41 -15.27
C VAL A 282 -3.34 7.87 -15.24
N TYR A 283 -2.74 8.15 -16.42
CA TYR A 283 -1.36 8.62 -16.52
C TYR A 283 -1.11 9.44 -17.77
N ARG A 284 -0.03 10.23 -17.74
CA ARG A 284 0.53 10.92 -18.90
C ARG A 284 2.04 11.02 -18.76
N PHE A 285 2.77 10.31 -19.63
CA PHE A 285 4.23 10.24 -19.58
C PHE A 285 4.87 10.87 -20.82
N ALA A 286 5.80 11.79 -20.60
CA ALA A 286 6.80 12.13 -21.61
C ALA A 286 7.88 11.04 -21.60
N VAL A 287 8.08 10.39 -22.74
CA VAL A 287 9.03 9.30 -22.91
C VAL A 287 10.29 9.85 -23.57
N TYR A 288 11.44 9.62 -22.93
CA TYR A 288 12.75 9.97 -23.45
C TYR A 288 13.51 8.70 -23.82
N LYS A 289 14.16 8.70 -24.97
CA LYS A 289 14.94 7.58 -25.48
C LYS A 289 16.42 7.94 -25.52
N ARG A 290 17.26 6.99 -25.14
CA ARG A 290 18.71 7.13 -25.25
C ARG A 290 19.16 7.00 -26.71
N THR A 291 20.06 7.88 -27.15
CA THR A 291 20.77 7.79 -28.44
C THR A 291 22.22 7.40 -28.28
#